data_AF-M6W7X4-F1
#
_entry.id   AF-M6W7X4-F1
#
_cell.length_a   1.000
_cell.length_b   1.000
_cell.length_c   1.000
_cell.angle_alpha   90.00
_cell.angle_beta   90.00
_cell.angle_gamma   90.00
#
_symmetry.space_group_name_H-M   'P 1'
#
loop_
_entity.id
_entity.type
_entity.pdbx_description
1 polymer ?
#
loop_
_entity_poly.entity_id
_entity_poly.type
_entity_poly.pdbx_seq_one_letter_code
_entity_poly.pdbx_strand_id
1 'polypeptide(L)'
;MAAGGLPLVNKTHSIDAVLCGLEFQKFMRLKKREREIDHQPYWELRLGIHTGSVVAGVVGTEKFAYDIWGDSVNTASRMESSGIPGEVNISSETYEKIKDFFLCEHRGKIKAKNKGEIDMYLVKKIKEGLHDPQDELKPNQTFLGLYTQVQKGEFSP
;
A
#
# COMPACT_ATOMS: atom_id res chain seq x y z
N MET A 1 5.65 10.24 -3.48
CA MET A 1 5.68 8.85 -4.00
C MET A 1 6.67 8.06 -3.15
N ALA A 2 6.39 6.80 -2.85
CA ALA A 2 7.30 5.89 -2.14
C ALA A 2 7.28 4.52 -2.85
N ALA A 3 8.37 3.76 -2.73
CA ALA A 3 8.49 2.43 -3.32
C ALA A 3 9.31 1.50 -2.40
N GLY A 4 8.91 0.23 -2.34
CA GLY A 4 9.62 -0.83 -1.62
C GLY A 4 10.26 -1.83 -2.59
N GLY A 5 11.26 -2.57 -2.11
CA GLY A 5 12.01 -3.55 -2.93
C GLY A 5 13.07 -2.93 -3.83
N LEU A 6 13.48 -1.68 -3.55
CA LEU A 6 14.52 -0.95 -4.27
C LEU A 6 15.47 -0.23 -3.29
N PRO A 7 16.76 -0.05 -3.65
CA PRO A 7 17.45 -0.73 -4.76
C PRO A 7 17.70 -2.23 -4.44
N LEU A 8 17.58 -2.60 -3.17
CA LEU A 8 17.66 -3.98 -2.71
C LEU A 8 16.30 -4.65 -2.82
N VAL A 9 16.23 -5.69 -3.65
CA VAL A 9 15.03 -6.50 -3.80
C VAL A 9 14.77 -7.26 -2.50
N ASN A 10 13.51 -7.28 -2.08
CA ASN A 10 13.04 -8.10 -0.97
C ASN A 10 11.71 -8.76 -1.37
N LYS A 11 11.24 -9.74 -0.58
CA LYS A 11 9.97 -10.46 -0.85
C LYS A 11 8.76 -9.88 -0.11
N THR A 12 9.00 -9.03 0.87
CA THR A 12 7.99 -8.49 1.80
C THR A 12 7.45 -7.13 1.38
N HIS A 13 8.03 -6.51 0.34
CA HIS A 13 7.76 -5.12 -0.05
C HIS A 13 6.28 -4.78 -0.25
N SER A 14 5.46 -5.75 -0.69
CA SER A 14 4.01 -5.55 -0.85
C SER A 14 3.33 -5.43 0.52
N ILE A 15 3.73 -6.25 1.49
CA ILE A 15 3.25 -6.21 2.88
C ILE A 15 3.73 -4.91 3.53
N ASP A 16 5.01 -4.58 3.37
CA ASP A 16 5.62 -3.38 3.95
C ASP A 16 4.93 -2.09 3.45
N ALA A 17 4.65 -2.01 2.14
CA ALA A 17 3.94 -0.88 1.55
C ALA A 17 2.51 -0.74 2.09
N VAL A 18 1.79 -1.85 2.29
CA VAL A 18 0.44 -1.84 2.86
C VAL A 18 0.46 -1.41 4.33
N LEU A 19 1.39 -1.91 5.15
CA LEU A 19 1.57 -1.46 6.53
C LEU A 19 1.82 0.05 6.59
N CYS A 20 2.73 0.55 5.76
CA CYS A 20 3.01 1.98 5.65
C CYS A 20 1.75 2.79 5.26
N GLY A 21 0.94 2.28 4.32
CA GLY A 21 -0.34 2.88 3.96
C GLY A 21 -1.33 2.96 5.11
N LEU A 22 -1.47 1.89 5.90
CA LEU A 22 -2.34 1.85 7.08
C LEU A 22 -1.85 2.82 8.18
N GLU A 23 -0.53 2.95 8.37
CA GLU A 23 0.04 3.93 9.30
C GLU A 23 -0.26 5.38 8.87
N PHE A 24 -0.09 5.70 7.58
CA PHE A 24 -0.49 7.01 7.04
C PHE A 24 -1.98 7.28 7.24
N GLN A 25 -2.83 6.29 6.96
CA GLN A 25 -4.27 6.42 7.17
C GLN A 25 -4.60 6.71 8.64
N LYS A 26 -4.00 5.95 9.58
CA LYS A 26 -4.17 6.15 11.03
C LYS A 26 -3.75 7.56 11.45
N PHE A 27 -2.58 8.01 11.01
CA PHE A 27 -2.07 9.34 11.31
C PHE A 27 -3.01 10.43 10.80
N MET A 28 -3.46 10.33 9.54
CA MET A 28 -4.37 11.33 8.96
C MET A 28 -5.73 11.35 9.64
N ARG A 29 -6.28 10.20 10.03
CA ARG A 29 -7.53 10.13 10.79
C ARG A 29 -7.42 10.81 12.15
N LEU A 30 -6.30 10.61 12.85
CA LEU A 30 -6.03 11.31 14.11
C LEU A 30 -5.94 12.83 13.90
N LYS A 31 -5.17 13.28 12.90
CA LYS A 31 -5.02 14.71 12.58
C LYS A 31 -6.31 15.38 12.12
N LYS A 32 -7.14 14.66 11.36
CA LYS A 32 -8.49 15.12 11.01
C LYS A 32 -9.31 15.37 12.27
N ARG A 33 -9.37 14.40 13.18
CA ARG A 33 -10.12 14.52 14.44
C ARG A 33 -9.65 15.67 15.33
N GLU A 34 -8.33 15.84 15.49
CA GLU A 34 -7.76 16.97 16.23
C GLU A 34 -8.25 18.31 15.65
N ARG A 35 -8.14 18.48 14.33
CA ARG A 35 -8.56 19.70 13.65
C ARG A 35 -10.06 19.93 13.67
N GLU A 36 -10.86 18.87 13.61
CA GLU A 36 -12.32 18.96 13.73
C GLU A 36 -12.74 19.48 15.11
N ILE A 37 -12.08 19.03 16.19
CA ILE A 37 -12.29 19.52 17.56
C ILE A 37 -11.92 21.00 17.66
N ASP A 38 -10.82 21.40 17.04
CA ASP A 38 -10.33 22.79 17.04
C ASP A 38 -11.05 23.69 16.02
N HIS A 39 -12.07 23.17 15.31
CA HIS A 39 -12.78 23.86 14.22
C HIS A 39 -11.87 24.44 13.13
N GLN A 40 -10.77 23.75 12.83
CA GLN A 40 -9.80 24.12 11.81
C GLN A 40 -10.03 23.35 10.51
N PRO A 41 -9.66 23.94 9.35
CA PRO A 41 -9.71 23.23 8.08
C PRO A 41 -8.73 22.04 8.09
N TYR A 42 -9.18 20.91 7.53
CA TYR A 42 -8.38 19.71 7.33
C TYR A 42 -8.36 19.30 5.86
N TRP A 43 -7.52 18.31 5.56
CA TRP A 43 -7.38 17.73 4.23
C TRP A 43 -7.26 16.21 4.34
N GLU A 44 -7.55 15.51 3.26
CA GLU A 44 -7.56 14.04 3.21
C GLU A 44 -6.53 13.52 2.20
N LEU A 45 -6.00 12.33 2.46
CA LEU A 45 -5.11 11.62 1.55
C LEU A 45 -5.89 10.58 0.76
N ARG A 46 -5.57 10.44 -0.53
CA ARG A 46 -5.82 9.20 -1.25
C ARG A 46 -4.54 8.38 -1.26
N LEU A 47 -4.67 7.09 -0.95
CA LEU A 47 -3.55 6.16 -0.91
C LEU A 47 -3.82 5.06 -1.95
N GLY A 48 -2.91 4.93 -2.90
CA GLY A 48 -2.95 3.92 -3.96
C GLY A 48 -1.66 3.11 -3.99
N ILE A 49 -1.78 1.78 -3.91
CA ILE A 49 -0.64 0.86 -3.89
C ILE A 49 -0.81 -0.15 -5.02
N HIS A 50 0.28 -0.39 -5.75
CA HIS A 50 0.36 -1.44 -6.75
C HIS A 50 1.72 -2.11 -6.70
N THR A 51 1.72 -3.44 -6.85
CA THR A 51 2.93 -4.23 -6.96
C THR A 51 3.13 -4.72 -8.40
N GLY A 52 4.31 -4.43 -8.96
CA GLY A 52 4.76 -5.00 -10.22
C GLY A 52 6.18 -4.53 -10.57
N SER A 53 6.61 -4.83 -11.79
CA SER A 53 7.96 -4.52 -12.27
C SER A 53 8.14 -3.02 -12.53
N VAL A 54 9.30 -2.50 -12.13
CA VAL A 54 9.68 -1.09 -12.34
C VAL A 54 11.10 -1.00 -12.86
N VAL A 55 11.41 0.09 -13.54
CA VAL A 55 12.77 0.50 -13.90
C VAL A 55 13.16 1.63 -12.96
N ALA A 56 14.33 1.55 -12.35
CA ALA A 56 14.83 2.58 -11.46
C ALA A 56 16.26 2.96 -11.87
N GLY A 57 16.62 4.23 -11.72
CA GLY A 57 17.94 4.70 -12.10
C GLY A 57 18.17 6.16 -11.77
N VAL A 58 19.40 6.62 -12.01
CA VAL A 58 19.76 8.03 -11.89
C VAL A 58 19.60 8.69 -13.26
N VAL A 59 18.85 9.79 -13.30
CA VAL A 59 18.64 10.62 -14.49
C VAL A 59 19.23 12.01 -14.29
N GLY A 60 19.60 12.65 -15.40
CA GLY A 60 20.18 13.99 -15.43
C GLY A 60 21.68 13.98 -15.75
N THR A 61 22.12 15.00 -16.49
CA THR A 61 23.53 15.19 -16.86
C THR A 61 24.25 16.20 -15.96
N GLU A 62 23.54 17.19 -15.45
CA GLU A 62 24.07 18.23 -14.55
C GLU A 62 23.48 18.15 -13.14
N LYS A 63 22.23 17.67 -13.00
CA LYS A 63 21.55 17.45 -11.73
C LYS A 63 21.01 16.03 -11.68
N PHE A 64 21.72 15.18 -10.95
CA PHE A 64 21.37 13.77 -10.80
C PHE A 64 20.17 13.61 -9.86
N ALA A 65 19.15 12.91 -10.32
CA ALA A 65 17.99 12.51 -9.52
C ALA A 65 17.77 11.00 -9.66
N TYR A 66 17.59 10.30 -8.54
CA TYR A 66 17.15 8.91 -8.56
C TYR A 66 15.63 8.88 -8.73
N ASP A 67 15.16 8.17 -9.75
CA ASP A 67 13.75 8.14 -10.10
C ASP A 67 13.34 6.74 -10.60
N ILE A 68 12.03 6.48 -10.60
CA ILE A 68 11.46 5.19 -10.97
C ILE A 68 10.34 5.35 -11.99
N TRP A 69 10.33 4.48 -12.99
CA TRP A 69 9.40 4.52 -14.10
C TRP A 69 8.88 3.12 -14.42
N GLY A 70 7.83 3.09 -15.22
CA GLY A 70 7.25 1.85 -15.72
C GLY A 70 5.74 1.84 -15.57
N ASP A 71 5.14 0.82 -16.17
CA ASP A 71 3.71 0.65 -16.19
C ASP A 71 3.10 0.41 -14.79
N SER A 72 3.87 -0.20 -13.88
CA SER A 72 3.46 -0.34 -12.47
C SER A 72 3.33 1.00 -11.74
N VAL A 73 4.17 2.00 -12.05
CA VAL A 73 4.06 3.36 -11.50
C VAL A 73 2.76 4.03 -11.96
N ASN A 74 2.44 3.89 -13.26
CA ASN A 74 1.20 4.39 -13.83
C ASN A 74 -0.03 3.70 -13.21
N THR A 75 0.06 2.39 -12.96
CA THR A 75 -1.01 1.62 -12.33
C THR A 75 -1.21 2.06 -10.87
N ALA A 76 -0.14 2.28 -10.09
CA ALA A 76 -0.21 2.81 -8.73
C ALA A 76 -0.87 4.20 -8.68
N SER A 77 -0.50 5.10 -9.60
CA SER A 77 -1.12 6.42 -9.73
C SER A 77 -2.61 6.34 -10.05
N ARG A 78 -3.05 5.33 -10.82
CA ARG A 78 -4.48 5.06 -11.05
C ARG A 78 -5.20 4.56 -9.81
N MET A 79 -4.55 3.70 -9.01
CA MET A 79 -5.11 3.26 -7.73
C MET A 79 -5.35 4.44 -6.79
N GLU A 80 -4.43 5.41 -6.76
CA GLU A 80 -4.55 6.61 -5.93
C GLU A 80 -5.63 7.56 -6.46
N SER A 81 -5.54 7.96 -7.73
CA SER A 81 -6.45 8.95 -8.32
C SER A 81 -7.92 8.50 -8.38
N SER A 82 -8.17 7.18 -8.52
CA SER A 82 -9.52 6.58 -8.50
C SER A 82 -9.93 6.07 -7.10
N GLY A 83 -9.06 6.23 -6.10
CA GLY A 83 -9.27 5.75 -4.74
C GLY A 83 -10.25 6.60 -3.92
N ILE A 84 -10.77 6.02 -2.82
CA ILE A 84 -11.57 6.79 -1.84
C ILE A 84 -10.59 7.58 -0.95
N PRO A 85 -10.82 8.89 -0.75
CA PRO A 85 -10.09 9.66 0.27
C PRO A 85 -10.20 9.02 1.65
N GLY A 86 -9.08 8.93 2.35
CA GLY A 86 -9.00 8.32 3.68
C GLY A 86 -8.94 6.79 3.68
N GLU A 87 -8.92 6.12 2.53
CA GLU A 87 -8.81 4.67 2.41
C GLU A 87 -7.51 4.23 1.70
N VAL A 88 -7.03 3.02 2.01
CA VAL A 88 -5.90 2.37 1.34
C VAL A 88 -6.42 1.52 0.19
N ASN A 89 -6.18 1.97 -1.04
CA ASN A 89 -6.68 1.34 -2.26
C ASN A 89 -5.56 0.54 -2.92
N ILE A 90 -5.82 -0.72 -3.25
CA ILE A 90 -4.83 -1.63 -3.85
C ILE A 90 -5.37 -2.30 -5.10
N SER A 91 -4.47 -2.66 -6.03
CA SER A 91 -4.82 -3.47 -7.20
C SER A 91 -4.98 -4.96 -6.84
N SER A 92 -5.58 -5.72 -7.74
CA SER A 92 -5.65 -7.19 -7.65
C SER A 92 -4.28 -7.86 -7.49
N GLU A 93 -3.25 -7.42 -8.21
CA GLU A 93 -1.90 -8.00 -8.09
C GLU A 93 -1.27 -7.78 -6.73
N THR A 94 -1.64 -6.67 -6.06
CA THR A 94 -1.18 -6.41 -4.68
C THR A 94 -2.00 -7.24 -3.70
N TYR A 95 -3.32 -7.31 -3.91
CA TYR A 95 -4.23 -8.13 -3.11
C TYR A 95 -3.79 -9.58 -3.06
N GLU A 96 -3.48 -10.18 -4.21
CA GLU A 96 -3.03 -11.57 -4.28
C GLU A 96 -1.77 -11.82 -3.44
N LYS A 97 -0.91 -10.82 -3.24
CA LYS A 97 0.33 -10.96 -2.46
C LYS A 97 0.18 -10.66 -0.97
N ILE A 98 -1.00 -10.24 -0.51
CA ILE A 98 -1.19 -9.74 0.86
C ILE A 98 -2.47 -10.25 1.53
N LYS A 99 -3.37 -10.92 0.80
CA LYS A 99 -4.68 -11.42 1.28
C LYS A 99 -4.64 -12.35 2.50
N ASP A 100 -3.51 -13.00 2.74
CA ASP A 100 -3.32 -13.84 3.92
C ASP A 100 -2.95 -13.04 5.18
N PHE A 101 -2.49 -11.80 5.02
CA PHE A 101 -2.09 -10.90 6.11
C PHE A 101 -3.15 -9.87 6.47
N PHE A 102 -3.98 -9.44 5.51
CA PHE A 102 -4.90 -8.31 5.70
C PHE A 102 -6.34 -8.65 5.31
N LEU A 103 -7.28 -8.03 6.02
CA LEU A 103 -8.68 -8.01 5.61
C LEU A 103 -8.84 -6.97 4.50
N CYS A 104 -9.26 -7.44 3.32
CA CYS A 104 -9.49 -6.60 2.16
C CYS A 104 -10.93 -6.75 1.66
N GLU A 105 -11.52 -5.64 1.23
CA GLU A 105 -12.87 -5.58 0.65
C GLU A 105 -12.77 -5.29 -0.84
N HIS A 106 -13.44 -6.10 -1.68
CA HIS A 106 -13.53 -5.80 -3.11
C HIS A 106 -14.41 -4.57 -3.33
N ARG A 107 -13.93 -3.65 -4.16
CA ARG A 107 -14.51 -2.32 -4.36
C ARG A 107 -15.00 -2.10 -5.79
N GLY A 108 -14.98 -3.15 -6.60
CA GLY A 108 -15.27 -3.06 -8.04
C GLY A 108 -14.01 -2.83 -8.87
N LYS A 109 -14.22 -2.42 -10.13
CA LYS A 109 -13.17 -2.31 -11.14
C LYS A 109 -12.91 -0.87 -11.53
N ILE A 110 -11.66 -0.57 -11.86
CA ILE A 110 -11.26 0.70 -12.47
C ILE A 110 -10.74 0.49 -13.89
N LYS A 111 -10.98 1.47 -14.76
CA LYS A 111 -10.41 1.45 -16.12
C LYS A 111 -8.97 1.91 -16.10
N ALA A 112 -8.07 1.05 -16.58
CA ALA A 112 -6.68 1.39 -16.81
C ALA A 112 -6.40 1.48 -18.30
N LYS A 113 -5.85 2.63 -18.72
CA LYS A 113 -5.44 2.86 -20.12
C LYS A 113 -4.49 1.73 -20.53
N ASN A 114 -4.82 1.05 -21.63
CA ASN A 114 -4.07 -0.09 -22.20
C ASN A 114 -4.09 -1.39 -21.39
N LYS A 115 -4.84 -1.48 -20.28
CA LYS A 115 -4.97 -2.69 -19.45
C LYS A 115 -6.40 -3.20 -19.29
N GLY A 116 -7.38 -2.46 -19.81
CA GLY A 116 -8.79 -2.81 -19.62
C GLY A 116 -9.27 -2.44 -18.22
N GLU A 117 -9.94 -3.38 -17.55
CA GLU A 117 -10.47 -3.19 -16.20
C GLU A 117 -9.62 -3.93 -15.17
N ILE A 118 -9.21 -3.24 -14.11
CA ILE A 118 -8.43 -3.80 -13.00
C ILE A 118 -9.31 -3.80 -11.76
N ASP A 119 -9.42 -4.95 -11.10
CA ASP A 119 -10.10 -5.06 -9.80
C ASP A 119 -9.34 -4.28 -8.73
N MET A 120 -10.10 -3.53 -7.93
CA MET A 120 -9.59 -2.71 -6.84
C MET A 120 -10.14 -3.22 -5.51
N TYR A 121 -9.29 -3.18 -4.49
CA TYR A 121 -9.63 -3.59 -3.14
C TYR A 121 -9.29 -2.48 -2.15
N LEU A 122 -10.03 -2.43 -1.04
CA LEU A 122 -9.74 -1.58 0.11
C LEU A 122 -9.09 -2.43 1.19
N VAL A 123 -7.92 -2.02 1.69
CA VAL A 123 -7.33 -2.65 2.88
C VAL A 123 -7.93 -2.02 4.11
N LYS A 124 -8.59 -2.83 4.95
CA LYS A 124 -9.30 -2.34 6.14
C LYS A 124 -8.43 -2.40 7.38
N LYS A 125 -7.81 -3.55 7.60
CA LYS A 125 -7.00 -3.85 8.79
C LYS A 125 -6.16 -5.11 8.59
N ILE A 126 -5.27 -5.39 9.52
CA ILE A 126 -4.59 -6.69 9.59
C ILE A 126 -5.63 -7.76 9.95
N LYS A 127 -5.50 -8.96 9.37
CA LYS A 127 -6.46 -10.05 9.52
C LYS A 127 -6.57 -10.52 10.98
N GLU A 128 -7.75 -11.00 11.36
CA GLU A 128 -8.01 -11.51 12.71
C GLU A 128 -6.98 -12.56 13.13
N GLY A 129 -6.47 -12.46 14.36
CA GLY A 129 -5.41 -13.32 14.89
C GLY A 129 -3.98 -12.94 14.45
N LEU A 130 -3.80 -11.97 13.55
CA LEU A 130 -2.49 -11.47 13.11
C LEU A 130 -2.15 -10.06 13.61
N HIS A 131 -3.07 -9.39 14.31
CA HIS A 131 -2.84 -8.06 14.86
C HIS A 131 -2.74 -8.05 16.39
N ASP A 132 -2.22 -6.95 16.92
CA ASP A 132 -2.20 -6.62 18.33
C ASP A 132 -3.66 -6.50 18.85
N PRO A 133 -4.02 -7.10 19.99
CA PRO A 133 -5.37 -7.01 20.54
C PRO A 133 -5.86 -5.57 20.82
N GLN A 134 -4.93 -4.63 21.00
CA GLN A 134 -5.23 -3.23 21.31
C GLN A 134 -5.17 -2.33 20.06
N ASP A 135 -4.63 -2.82 18.95
CA ASP A 135 -4.40 -2.03 17.73
C ASP A 135 -4.49 -2.92 16.48
N GLU A 136 -5.64 -2.88 15.80
CA GLU A 136 -5.93 -3.69 14.62
C GLU A 136 -5.06 -3.40 13.39
N LEU A 137 -4.25 -2.34 13.45
CA LEU A 137 -3.31 -1.95 12.40
C LEU A 137 -1.87 -2.33 12.73
N LYS A 138 -1.61 -2.89 13.93
CA LYS A 138 -0.28 -3.25 14.38
C LYS A 138 -0.08 -4.77 14.32
N PRO A 139 0.97 -5.27 13.65
CA PRO A 139 1.29 -6.70 13.62
C PRO A 139 1.54 -7.30 15.01
N ASN A 140 1.10 -8.54 15.22
CA ASN A 140 1.49 -9.35 16.39
C ASN A 140 2.60 -10.36 16.06
N GLN A 141 2.97 -11.20 17.03
CA GLN A 141 4.04 -12.19 16.86
C GLN A 141 3.73 -13.25 15.80
N THR A 142 2.46 -13.65 15.64
CA THR A 142 2.03 -14.61 14.61
C THR A 142 2.23 -14.03 13.21
N PHE A 143 1.86 -12.76 13.01
CA PHE A 143 2.15 -12.04 11.77
C PHE A 143 3.64 -12.02 11.48
N LEU A 144 4.47 -11.67 12.47
CA LEU A 144 5.92 -11.60 12.29
C LEU A 144 6.52 -12.96 11.95
N GLY A 145 5.95 -14.06 12.47
CA GLY A 145 6.32 -15.42 12.09
C GLY A 145 6.06 -15.70 10.61
N LEU A 146 4.85 -15.42 10.11
CA LEU A 146 4.50 -15.57 8.70
C LEU A 146 5.33 -14.65 7.80
N TYR A 147 5.51 -13.39 8.23
CA TYR A 147 6.34 -12.40 7.54
C TYR A 147 7.77 -12.91 7.34
N THR A 148 8.36 -13.52 8.38
CA THR A 148 9.71 -14.10 8.31
C THR A 148 9.77 -15.25 7.29
N GLN A 149 8.72 -16.06 7.19
CA GLN A 149 8.64 -17.12 6.17
C GLN A 149 8.57 -16.53 4.75
N VAL A 150 7.82 -15.44 4.54
CA VAL A 150 7.82 -14.71 3.25
C VAL A 150 9.20 -14.17 2.93
N GLN A 151 9.87 -13.57 3.91
CA GLN A 151 11.20 -13.00 3.74
C GLN A 151 12.22 -14.07 3.28
N LYS A 152 12.14 -15.28 3.84
CA LYS A 152 12.94 -16.44 3.41
C LYS A 152 12.46 -17.04 2.09
N GLY A 153 11.21 -16.81 1.70
CA GLY A 153 10.56 -17.42 0.54
C GLY A 153 10.04 -18.83 0.79
N GLU A 154 9.82 -19.17 2.04
CA GLU A 154 9.19 -20.43 2.47
C GLU A 154 7.67 -20.36 2.34
N PHE A 155 7.12 -19.15 2.21
CA PHE A 155 5.70 -18.87 2.06
C PHE A 155 5.49 -17.79 0.98
N SER A 156 4.51 -18.00 0.11
CA SER A 156 4.00 -16.99 -0.82
C SER A 156 2.51 -16.79 -0.52
N PRO A 157 2.12 -15.68 0.11
CA PRO A 157 0.71 -15.31 0.31
C PRO A 157 -0.05 -15.10 -1.00
#